data_AF-N9WKP7-F1
#
_entry.id   AF-N9WKP7-F1
#
_cell.length_a   1.000
_cell.length_b   1.000
_cell.length_c   1.000
_cell.angle_alpha   90.00
_cell.angle_beta   90.00
_cell.angle_gamma   90.00
#
_symmetry.space_group_name_H-M   'P 1'
#
loop_
_entity.id
_entity.type
_entity.pdbx_description
1 polymer ?
#
loop_
_entity_poly.entity_id
_entity_poly.type
_entity_poly.pdbx_seq_one_letter_code
_entity_poly.pdbx_strand_id
1 'polypeptide(L)'
;MKERTICRGDLFYYDFGNRTGSVQSGERPVLVIQADDYNKNAPTIIVAAVTSVIKKRYLPSHIQLGEDFGLKKPSMVLLEQVQTVNKEDLKDYIGTVDDEQLIRRINTMLKKTFGLWIYKKEKEENIRCLCPKCLSEYIDNPNYIVRRLDPFAKEKDRCDKCDKAGWDYVVTERSSVRKGKSGSYEK
;
A
#
# COMPACT_ATOMS: atom_id res chain seq x y z
N MET A 1 -0.24 0.51 -35.33
CA MET A 1 -0.97 0.03 -34.13
C MET A 1 -2.02 1.08 -33.78
N LYS A 2 -3.26 0.69 -33.45
CA LYS A 2 -4.26 1.67 -32.99
C LYS A 2 -3.70 2.36 -31.74
N GLU A 3 -3.71 3.69 -31.76
CA GLU A 3 -3.30 4.53 -30.64
C GLU A 3 -4.23 4.23 -29.45
N ARG A 4 -3.76 3.45 -28.49
CA ARG A 4 -4.50 3.14 -27.27
C ARG A 4 -4.24 4.26 -26.28
N THR A 5 -5.31 4.87 -25.78
CA THR A 5 -5.23 5.72 -24.60
C THR A 5 -4.74 4.88 -23.42
N ILE A 6 -3.58 5.22 -22.87
CA ILE A 6 -3.03 4.55 -21.70
C ILE A 6 -3.74 5.07 -20.45
N CYS A 7 -4.29 4.18 -19.65
CA CYS A 7 -5.05 4.51 -18.45
C CYS A 7 -4.35 4.01 -17.19
N ARG A 8 -4.69 4.64 -16.08
CA ARG A 8 -4.29 4.23 -14.74
C ARG A 8 -4.88 2.86 -14.43
N GLY A 9 -4.05 1.98 -13.90
CA GLY A 9 -4.42 0.59 -13.68
C GLY A 9 -4.02 -0.33 -14.84
N ASP A 10 -3.64 0.20 -16.00
CA ASP A 10 -3.17 -0.63 -17.11
C ASP A 10 -1.84 -1.32 -16.76
N LEU A 11 -1.69 -2.52 -17.29
CA LEU A 11 -0.49 -3.35 -17.20
C LEU A 11 0.15 -3.44 -18.59
N PHE A 12 1.44 -3.15 -18.64
CA PHE A 12 2.27 -3.26 -19.85
C PHE A 12 3.57 -3.99 -19.54
N TYR A 13 4.26 -4.52 -20.55
CA TYR A 13 5.67 -4.85 -20.42
C TYR A 13 6.54 -3.60 -20.58
N TYR A 14 7.63 -3.52 -19.83
CA TYR A 14 8.66 -2.50 -19.95
C TYR A 14 10.02 -3.11 -19.65
N ASP A 15 11.05 -2.66 -20.34
CA ASP A 15 12.43 -3.09 -20.13
C ASP A 15 13.18 -2.07 -19.27
N PHE A 16 13.48 -2.46 -18.03
CA PHE A 16 14.27 -1.62 -17.11
C PHE A 16 15.77 -1.61 -17.44
N GLY A 17 16.20 -2.36 -18.46
CA GLY A 17 17.58 -2.57 -18.83
C GLY A 17 18.33 -3.42 -17.80
N ASN A 18 19.65 -3.45 -17.93
CA ASN A 18 20.51 -4.13 -16.96
C ASN A 18 20.85 -3.19 -15.80
N ARG A 19 20.58 -3.61 -14.56
CA ARG A 19 20.87 -2.84 -13.34
C ARG A 19 21.49 -3.74 -12.28
N THR A 20 22.27 -3.13 -11.39
CA THR A 20 22.91 -3.80 -10.25
C THR A 20 22.13 -3.54 -8.95
N GLY A 21 22.30 -4.42 -7.98
CA GLY A 21 21.70 -4.26 -6.65
C GLY A 21 20.19 -4.56 -6.61
N SER A 22 19.45 -3.77 -5.84
CA SER A 22 18.02 -4.04 -5.54
C SER A 22 17.03 -3.31 -6.46
N VAL A 23 17.52 -2.48 -7.38
CA VAL A 23 16.68 -1.79 -8.37
C VAL A 23 16.17 -2.82 -9.38
N GLN A 24 14.89 -2.80 -9.71
CA GLN A 24 14.33 -3.76 -10.68
C GLN A 24 14.97 -3.60 -12.06
N SER A 25 15.26 -4.75 -12.68
CA SER A 25 15.94 -4.87 -13.97
C SER A 25 15.21 -5.85 -14.89
N GLY A 26 15.61 -5.81 -16.17
CA GLY A 26 15.09 -6.64 -17.25
C GLY A 26 13.68 -6.28 -17.67
N GLU A 27 13.20 -7.00 -18.70
CA GLU A 27 11.83 -6.90 -19.17
C GLU A 27 10.86 -7.55 -18.19
N ARG A 28 9.86 -6.79 -17.77
CA ARG A 28 8.83 -7.27 -16.84
C ARG A 28 7.54 -6.47 -16.96
N PRO A 29 6.42 -7.00 -16.42
CA PRO A 29 5.20 -6.24 -16.31
C PRO A 29 5.40 -5.01 -15.42
N VAL A 30 4.67 -3.94 -15.72
CA VAL A 30 4.60 -2.70 -14.96
C VAL A 30 3.15 -2.26 -14.85
N LEU A 31 2.78 -1.69 -13.70
CA LEU A 31 1.47 -1.12 -13.46
C LEU A 31 1.53 0.40 -13.67
N VAL A 32 0.68 0.94 -14.54
CA VAL A 32 0.49 2.38 -14.68
C VAL A 32 -0.18 2.93 -13.44
N ILE A 33 0.49 3.86 -12.75
CA ILE A 33 -0.02 4.48 -11.52
C ILE A 33 -0.32 5.98 -11.67
N GLN A 34 0.16 6.61 -12.74
CA GLN A 34 -0.13 8.01 -13.08
C GLN A 34 -1.61 8.20 -13.45
N ALA A 35 -2.18 9.36 -13.11
CA ALA A 35 -3.57 9.69 -13.39
C ALA A 35 -3.84 9.95 -14.88
N ASP A 36 -5.05 9.63 -15.33
CA ASP A 36 -5.43 9.57 -16.74
C ASP A 36 -5.29 10.89 -17.48
N ASP A 37 -5.58 12.02 -16.83
CA ASP A 37 -5.41 13.35 -17.42
C ASP A 37 -3.96 13.60 -17.82
N TYR A 38 -2.99 13.12 -17.04
CA TYR A 38 -1.57 13.22 -17.40
C TYR A 38 -1.20 12.18 -18.44
N ASN A 39 -1.72 10.95 -18.32
CA ASN A 39 -1.48 9.89 -19.32
C ASN A 39 -2.01 10.26 -20.69
N LYS A 40 -3.03 11.10 -20.80
CA LYS A 40 -3.54 11.57 -22.10
C LYS A 40 -2.61 12.59 -22.76
N ASN A 41 -2.00 13.48 -21.97
CA ASN A 41 -1.35 14.68 -22.48
C ASN A 41 0.18 14.67 -22.42
N ALA A 42 0.80 13.91 -21.52
CA ALA A 42 2.25 13.89 -21.34
C ALA A 42 2.94 12.85 -22.25
N PRO A 43 4.18 13.06 -22.70
CA PRO A 43 4.94 12.03 -23.43
C PRO A 43 5.43 10.89 -22.51
N THR A 44 5.41 11.12 -21.19
CA THR A 44 5.89 10.20 -20.17
C THR A 44 4.77 9.66 -19.29
N ILE A 45 5.04 8.54 -18.63
CA ILE A 45 4.12 7.89 -17.71
C ILE A 45 4.84 7.34 -16.47
N ILE A 46 4.18 7.36 -15.32
CA ILE A 46 4.72 6.81 -14.08
C ILE A 46 4.19 5.40 -13.87
N VAL A 47 5.10 4.46 -13.71
CA VAL A 47 4.79 3.04 -13.55
C VAL A 47 5.45 2.46 -12.29
N ALA A 48 4.87 1.40 -11.74
CA ALA A 48 5.46 0.58 -10.68
C ALA A 48 5.83 -0.79 -11.22
N ALA A 49 7.03 -1.30 -10.89
CA ALA A 49 7.47 -2.60 -11.34
C ALA A 49 6.62 -3.74 -10.75
N VAL A 50 6.38 -4.78 -11.56
CA VAL A 50 5.70 -6.01 -11.14
C VAL A 50 6.66 -7.19 -11.22
N THR A 51 6.58 -8.07 -10.23
CA THR A 51 7.37 -9.30 -10.15
C THR A 51 6.48 -10.50 -9.91
N SER A 52 6.83 -11.65 -10.47
CA SER A 52 6.15 -12.92 -10.12
C SER A 52 6.59 -13.49 -8.78
N VAL A 53 7.61 -12.89 -8.14
CA VAL A 53 8.10 -13.35 -6.84
C VAL A 53 7.27 -12.73 -5.73
N ILE A 54 6.42 -13.55 -5.11
CA ILE A 54 5.59 -13.12 -3.99
C ILE A 54 6.41 -13.18 -2.70
N LYS A 55 6.69 -12.00 -2.10
CA LYS A 55 7.50 -11.91 -0.87
C LYS A 55 7.03 -10.80 0.05
N LYS A 56 7.41 -10.87 1.34
CA LYS A 56 7.18 -9.82 2.36
C LYS A 56 5.78 -9.19 2.30
N ARG A 57 4.73 -10.03 2.29
CA ARG A 57 3.31 -9.60 2.13
C ARG A 57 2.82 -8.60 3.19
N TYR A 58 3.56 -8.46 4.29
CA TYR A 58 3.29 -7.50 5.35
C TYR A 58 3.69 -6.06 4.99
N LEU A 59 4.52 -5.86 3.97
CA LEU A 59 4.94 -4.52 3.56
C LEU A 59 3.81 -3.81 2.82
N PRO A 60 3.47 -2.56 3.20
CA PRO A 60 2.46 -1.76 2.51
C PRO A 60 2.73 -1.63 1.00
N SER A 61 3.99 -1.53 0.60
CA SER A 61 4.38 -1.33 -0.80
C SER A 61 4.16 -2.57 -1.69
N HIS A 62 3.87 -3.74 -1.10
CA HIS A 62 3.70 -4.99 -1.82
C HIS A 62 2.22 -5.31 -2.02
N ILE A 63 1.77 -5.30 -3.28
CA ILE A 63 0.37 -5.55 -3.64
C ILE A 63 0.29 -6.76 -4.54
N GLN A 64 -0.46 -7.79 -4.12
CA GLN A 64 -0.65 -8.98 -4.92
C GLN A 64 -1.70 -8.74 -6.02
N LEU A 65 -1.39 -9.19 -7.22
CA LEU A 65 -2.28 -9.22 -8.38
C LEU A 65 -2.53 -10.68 -8.79
N GLY A 66 -3.78 -10.98 -9.15
CA GLY A 66 -4.18 -12.27 -9.68
C GLY A 66 -3.90 -12.40 -11.18
N GLU A 67 -4.15 -13.60 -11.72
CA GLU A 67 -4.07 -13.88 -13.17
C GLU A 67 -5.22 -13.22 -13.94
N ASP A 68 -6.33 -12.90 -13.26
CA ASP A 68 -7.55 -12.30 -13.84
C ASP A 68 -7.30 -10.95 -14.55
N PHE A 69 -6.16 -10.31 -14.29
CA PHE A 69 -5.72 -9.08 -14.94
C PHE A 69 -4.82 -9.31 -16.18
N GLY A 70 -4.80 -10.53 -16.74
CA GLY A 70 -4.02 -10.90 -17.93
C GLY A 70 -2.58 -11.36 -17.65
N LEU A 71 -2.19 -11.43 -16.38
CA LEU A 71 -0.85 -11.90 -15.99
C LEU A 71 -0.76 -13.42 -16.12
N LYS A 72 0.41 -13.92 -16.57
CA LYS A 72 0.64 -15.38 -16.76
C LYS A 72 0.64 -16.22 -15.47
N LYS A 73 0.76 -15.57 -14.31
CA LYS A 73 0.78 -16.18 -12.97
C LYS A 73 0.55 -15.10 -11.91
N PRO A 74 0.21 -15.45 -10.66
CA PRO A 74 0.01 -14.48 -9.61
C PRO A 74 1.29 -13.69 -9.39
N SER A 75 1.15 -12.37 -9.34
CA SER A 75 2.29 -11.46 -9.31
C SER A 75 2.13 -10.41 -8.21
N MET A 76 3.15 -9.57 -8.04
CA MET A 76 3.22 -8.58 -6.99
C MET A 76 3.73 -7.26 -7.55
N VAL A 77 2.95 -6.20 -7.37
CA VAL A 77 3.39 -4.82 -7.60
C VAL A 77 4.30 -4.39 -6.46
N LEU A 78 5.42 -3.78 -6.79
CA LEU A 78 6.40 -3.23 -5.87
C LEU A 78 6.32 -1.70 -5.92
N LEU A 79 5.53 -1.10 -5.04
CA LEU A 79 5.33 0.36 -5.03
C LEU A 79 6.56 1.14 -4.59
N GLU A 80 7.59 0.49 -4.03
CA GLU A 80 8.88 1.11 -3.79
C GLU A 80 9.79 1.15 -5.05
N GLN A 81 9.37 0.51 -6.15
CA GLN A 81 10.10 0.43 -7.42
C GLN A 81 9.33 1.20 -8.50
N VAL A 82 9.09 2.49 -8.24
CA VAL A 82 8.39 3.40 -9.15
C VAL A 82 9.37 4.12 -10.06
N GLN A 83 9.01 4.26 -11.34
CA GLN A 83 9.82 4.97 -12.32
C GLN A 83 8.94 5.72 -13.34
N THR A 84 9.43 6.88 -13.78
CA THR A 84 8.90 7.58 -14.96
C THR A 84 9.55 7.02 -16.21
N VAL A 85 8.76 6.66 -17.21
CA VAL A 85 9.19 6.08 -18.49
C VAL A 85 8.55 6.82 -19.66
N ASN A 86 9.14 6.77 -20.85
CA ASN A 86 8.47 7.29 -22.04
C ASN A 86 7.35 6.33 -22.45
N LYS A 87 6.24 6.87 -22.96
CA LYS A 87 5.13 6.05 -23.44
C LYS A 87 5.53 5.13 -24.59
N GLU A 88 6.43 5.59 -25.46
CA GLU A 88 6.93 4.83 -26.60
C GLU A 88 7.79 3.62 -26.21
N ASP A 89 8.33 3.62 -24.99
CA ASP A 89 9.12 2.50 -24.47
C ASP A 89 8.25 1.39 -23.86
N LEU A 90 6.93 1.63 -23.69
CA LEU A 90 6.01 0.58 -23.28
C LEU A 90 5.85 -0.43 -24.42
N LYS A 91 5.96 -1.72 -24.06
CA LYS A 91 5.84 -2.84 -24.98
C LYS A 91 4.39 -3.34 -24.98
N ASP A 92 4.21 -4.67 -25.00
CA ASP A 92 2.90 -5.29 -25.08
C ASP A 92 2.02 -4.94 -23.87
N TYR A 93 0.77 -4.60 -24.17
CA TYR A 93 -0.28 -4.50 -23.15
C TYR A 93 -0.66 -5.89 -22.64
N ILE A 94 -0.94 -5.96 -21.34
CA ILE A 94 -1.27 -7.21 -20.64
C ILE A 94 -2.76 -7.22 -20.26
N GLY A 95 -3.24 -6.15 -19.62
CA GLY A 95 -4.57 -6.07 -19.03
C GLY A 95 -4.72 -4.79 -18.21
N THR A 96 -5.80 -4.68 -17.45
CA THR A 96 -6.06 -3.54 -16.57
C THR A 96 -6.54 -4.05 -15.22
N VAL A 97 -6.07 -3.41 -14.15
CA VAL A 97 -6.61 -3.57 -12.81
C VAL A 97 -7.83 -2.66 -12.68
N ASP A 98 -9.02 -3.21 -12.88
CA ASP A 98 -10.31 -2.50 -12.84
C ASP A 98 -11.10 -2.73 -11.53
N ASP A 99 -10.61 -3.59 -10.64
CA ASP A 99 -11.20 -3.81 -9.32
C ASP A 99 -11.09 -2.56 -8.43
N GLU A 100 -12.24 -2.00 -8.06
CA GLU A 100 -12.32 -0.75 -7.32
C GLU A 100 -11.65 -0.85 -5.93
N GLN A 101 -11.81 -2.00 -5.24
CA GLN A 101 -11.25 -2.18 -3.90
C GLN A 101 -9.72 -2.22 -3.94
N LEU A 102 -9.18 -2.89 -4.95
CA LEU A 102 -7.76 -3.01 -5.20
C LEU A 102 -7.16 -1.67 -5.64
N ILE A 103 -7.84 -0.90 -6.49
CA ILE A 103 -7.42 0.47 -6.84
C ILE A 103 -7.38 1.37 -5.60
N ARG A 104 -8.40 1.32 -4.73
CA ARG A 104 -8.40 2.04 -3.45
C ARG A 104 -7.25 1.60 -2.54
N ARG A 105 -6.93 0.30 -2.52
CA ARG A 105 -5.78 -0.24 -1.79
C ARG A 105 -4.47 0.29 -2.35
N ILE A 106 -4.28 0.28 -3.67
CA ILE A 106 -3.12 0.86 -4.37
C ILE A 106 -2.94 2.32 -3.96
N ASN A 107 -4.00 3.14 -3.98
CA ASN A 107 -3.94 4.55 -3.57
C ASN A 107 -3.47 4.72 -2.13
N THR A 108 -4.02 3.91 -1.22
CA THR A 108 -3.67 3.94 0.21
C THR A 108 -2.22 3.54 0.42
N MET A 109 -1.77 2.50 -0.26
CA MET A 109 -0.40 2.01 -0.13
C MET A 109 0.61 2.95 -0.78
N LEU A 110 0.31 3.55 -1.93
CA LEU A 110 1.14 4.61 -2.54
C LEU A 110 1.37 5.75 -1.54
N LYS A 111 0.30 6.24 -0.89
CA LYS A 111 0.43 7.28 0.15
C LYS A 111 1.36 6.82 1.29
N LYS A 112 1.22 5.59 1.76
CA LYS A 112 2.08 5.05 2.82
C LYS A 112 3.54 4.91 2.38
N THR A 113 3.78 4.38 1.18
CA THR A 113 5.11 4.18 0.60
C THR A 113 5.86 5.50 0.42
N PHE A 114 5.17 6.54 -0.04
CA PHE A 114 5.76 7.87 -0.23
C PHE A 114 5.72 8.76 1.02
N GLY A 115 5.30 8.25 2.18
CA GLY A 115 5.21 9.04 3.41
C GLY A 115 4.13 10.16 3.37
N LEU A 116 3.23 10.12 2.38
CA LEU A 116 2.11 11.05 2.21
C LEU A 116 0.88 10.65 3.03
N TRP A 117 0.93 9.49 3.69
CA TRP A 117 -0.13 9.06 4.59
C TRP A 117 -0.03 9.82 5.90
N ILE A 118 -0.84 10.86 6.03
CA ILE A 118 -1.00 11.61 7.28
C ILE A 118 -1.80 10.74 8.25
N TYR A 119 -1.10 10.10 9.18
CA TYR A 119 -1.76 9.49 10.33
C TYR A 119 -2.37 10.62 11.16
N LYS A 120 -3.69 10.54 11.42
CA LYS A 120 -4.28 11.39 12.45
C LYS A 120 -3.49 11.15 13.73
N LYS A 121 -3.03 12.24 14.39
CA LYS A 121 -2.39 12.15 15.69
C LYS A 121 -3.37 11.43 16.59
N GLU A 122 -2.97 10.24 17.04
CA GLU A 122 -3.80 9.48 17.95
C GLU A 122 -3.84 10.24 19.27
N LYS A 123 -5.02 10.26 19.88
CA LYS A 123 -5.15 10.87 21.19
C LYS A 123 -4.32 10.06 22.16
N GLU A 124 -3.49 10.72 22.96
CA GLU A 124 -2.59 10.07 23.93
C GLU A 124 -3.36 9.14 24.89
N GLU A 125 -4.62 9.48 25.19
CA GLU A 125 -5.53 8.64 25.99
C GLU A 125 -5.74 7.22 25.42
N ASN A 126 -5.66 7.06 24.09
CA ASN A 126 -5.85 5.79 23.38
C ASN A 126 -4.55 5.01 23.17
N ILE A 127 -3.40 5.60 23.48
CA ILE A 127 -2.10 4.95 23.30
C ILE A 127 -1.77 4.18 24.58
N ARG A 128 -1.34 2.93 24.40
CA ARG A 128 -0.86 2.06 25.48
C ARG A 128 0.39 1.31 25.03
N CYS A 129 1.46 1.36 25.83
CA CYS A 129 2.59 0.46 25.65
C CYS A 129 2.23 -0.88 26.31
N LEU A 130 2.16 -1.96 25.52
CA LEU A 130 1.71 -3.27 26.01
C LEU A 130 2.71 -4.37 25.63
N CYS A 131 3.06 -5.20 26.61
CA CYS A 131 3.74 -6.47 26.33
C CYS A 131 2.74 -7.48 25.75
N PRO A 132 3.21 -8.57 25.10
CA PRO A 132 2.32 -9.55 24.46
C PRO A 132 1.24 -10.12 25.38
N LYS A 133 1.57 -10.34 26.67
CA LYS A 133 0.61 -10.84 27.67
C LYS A 133 -0.49 -9.82 28.01
N CYS A 134 -0.13 -8.55 28.17
CA CYS A 134 -1.10 -7.49 28.51
C CYS A 134 -1.93 -7.04 27.31
N LEU A 135 -1.40 -7.25 26.09
CA LEU A 135 -2.07 -6.96 24.84
C LEU A 135 -3.25 -7.90 24.57
N SER A 136 -3.14 -9.18 24.96
CA SER A 136 -4.19 -10.18 24.67
C SER A 136 -5.53 -9.79 25.28
N GLU A 137 -5.54 -9.16 26.46
CA GLU A 137 -6.75 -8.62 27.10
C GLU A 137 -7.56 -7.66 26.21
N TYR A 138 -6.90 -6.95 25.28
CA TYR A 138 -7.55 -6.05 24.33
C TYR A 138 -7.84 -6.71 22.99
N ILE A 139 -6.93 -7.56 22.48
CA ILE A 139 -7.12 -8.24 21.20
C ILE A 139 -8.27 -9.24 21.28
N ASP A 140 -8.39 -9.95 22.41
CA ASP A 140 -9.39 -11.00 22.60
C ASP A 140 -10.79 -10.40 22.90
N ASN A 141 -10.85 -9.11 23.25
CA ASN A 141 -12.08 -8.43 23.57
C ASN A 141 -12.67 -7.73 22.32
N PRO A 142 -13.85 -8.14 21.84
CA PRO A 142 -14.44 -7.62 20.61
C PRO A 142 -14.86 -6.15 20.70
N ASN A 143 -14.91 -5.57 21.90
CA ASN A 143 -15.24 -4.16 22.09
C ASN A 143 -14.10 -3.22 21.69
N TYR A 144 -12.87 -3.72 21.59
CA TYR A 144 -11.72 -2.91 21.24
C TYR A 144 -11.29 -3.13 19.78
N ILE A 145 -10.71 -2.08 19.21
CA ILE A 145 -9.91 -2.13 18.00
C ILE A 145 -8.49 -1.81 18.42
N VAL A 146 -7.60 -2.76 18.16
CA VAL A 146 -6.19 -2.67 18.51
C VAL A 146 -5.37 -2.63 17.24
N ARG A 147 -4.49 -1.64 17.14
CA ARG A 147 -3.51 -1.56 16.05
C ARG A 147 -2.18 -1.09 16.61
N ARG A 148 -1.10 -1.52 15.97
CA ARG A 148 0.24 -1.00 16.28
C ARG A 148 0.27 0.51 16.03
N LEU A 149 0.86 1.28 16.95
CA LEU A 149 1.04 2.72 16.77
C LEU A 149 2.05 2.98 15.65
N ASP A 150 3.27 2.45 15.82
CA ASP A 150 4.32 2.42 14.80
C ASP A 150 4.74 0.97 14.50
N PRO A 151 4.37 0.41 13.33
CA PRO A 151 4.84 -0.90 12.87
C PRO A 151 6.35 -1.01 12.63
N PHE A 152 7.05 0.12 12.50
CA PHE A 152 8.48 0.19 12.19
C PHE A 152 9.36 0.49 13.40
N ALA A 153 8.76 0.68 14.59
CA ALA A 153 9.49 0.86 15.84
C ALA A 153 10.48 -0.30 16.05
N LYS A 154 11.74 0.05 16.32
CA LYS A 154 12.85 -0.92 16.50
C LYS A 154 13.08 -1.27 17.97
N GLU A 155 12.66 -0.40 18.87
CA GLU A 155 12.92 -0.48 20.30
C GLU A 155 11.62 -0.64 21.08
N LYS A 156 11.70 -1.40 22.16
CA LYS A 156 10.58 -1.67 23.05
C LYS A 156 10.65 -0.74 24.24
N ASP A 157 9.50 -0.18 24.59
CA ASP A 157 9.31 0.56 25.82
C ASP A 157 8.81 -0.33 26.96
N ARG A 158 8.56 0.27 28.13
CA ARG A 158 8.01 -0.42 29.29
C ARG A 158 6.49 -0.49 29.20
N CYS A 159 5.95 -1.70 29.37
CA CYS A 159 4.53 -1.96 29.35
C CYS A 159 3.82 -1.23 30.50
N ASP A 160 2.78 -0.46 30.18
CA ASP A 160 2.01 0.36 31.13
C ASP A 160 1.37 -0.46 32.26
N LYS A 161 1.13 -1.77 32.04
CA LYS A 161 0.45 -2.65 33.00
C LYS A 161 1.38 -3.47 33.88
N CYS A 162 2.58 -3.81 33.41
CA CYS A 162 3.45 -4.76 34.13
C CYS A 162 4.95 -4.48 34.01
N ASP A 163 5.34 -3.33 33.46
CA ASP A 163 6.72 -2.84 33.30
C ASP A 163 7.66 -3.69 32.42
N LYS A 164 7.18 -4.84 31.90
CA LYS A 164 7.92 -5.66 30.94
C LYS A 164 8.04 -4.97 29.59
N ALA A 165 9.04 -5.35 28.80
CA ALA A 165 9.22 -4.82 27.44
C ALA A 165 7.96 -5.03 26.57
N GLY A 166 7.45 -3.92 26.03
CA GLY A 166 6.22 -3.84 25.25
C GLY A 166 6.38 -2.97 24.02
N TRP A 167 5.26 -2.71 23.36
CA TRP A 167 5.20 -1.85 22.19
C TRP A 167 3.97 -0.96 22.26
N ASP A 168 4.02 0.17 21.58
CA ASP A 168 2.87 1.06 21.52
C ASP A 168 1.77 0.52 20.61
N TYR A 169 0.57 0.47 21.18
CA TYR A 169 -0.66 0.17 20.50
C TYR A 169 -1.64 1.31 20.68
N VAL A 170 -2.44 1.53 19.65
CA VAL A 170 -3.64 2.34 19.72
C VAL A 170 -4.78 1.39 20.06
N VAL A 171 -5.40 1.61 21.21
CA VAL A 171 -6.55 0.86 21.70
C VAL A 171 -7.75 1.79 21.70
N THR A 172 -8.74 1.48 20.88
CA THR A 172 -9.96 2.30 20.75
C THR A 172 -11.20 1.45 20.95
N GLU A 173 -12.21 1.99 21.63
CA GLU A 173 -13.51 1.31 21.74
C GLU A 173 -14.30 1.40 20.44
N ARG A 174 -14.97 0.31 20.03
CA ARG A 174 -15.83 0.31 18.83
C ARG A 174 -17.03 1.24 18.96
N SER A 175 -17.51 1.49 20.18
CA SER A 175 -18.62 2.38 20.51
C SER A 175 -18.33 3.84 20.14
N SER A 176 -17.11 4.32 20.40
CA SER A 176 -16.68 5.70 20.17
C SER A 176 -16.39 5.99 18.69
N VAL A 177 -15.96 4.97 17.92
CA VAL A 177 -15.75 5.08 16.46
C VAL A 177 -17.07 5.33 15.69
N ARG A 178 -18.21 4.80 16.18
CA ARG A 178 -19.53 5.00 15.56
C ARG A 178 -20.05 6.43 15.72
N LYS A 179 -19.82 7.07 16.87
CA LYS A 179 -20.21 8.47 17.12
C LYS A 179 -19.41 9.50 16.31
N GLY A 180 -18.18 9.17 15.90
CA GLY A 180 -17.34 10.06 15.07
C GLY A 180 -17.68 10.09 13.58
N LYS A 181 -18.52 9.16 13.08
CA LYS A 181 -18.95 9.12 11.66
C LYS A 181 -20.26 9.88 11.39
N SER A 182 -21.00 10.30 12.42
CA SER A 182 -22.28 11.01 12.29
C SER A 182 -22.16 12.54 12.31
N GLY A 183 -20.95 13.11 12.21
CA GLY A 183 -20.72 14.56 12.23
C GLY A 183 -19.81 15.03 11.11
N SER A 184 -20.36 15.21 9.91
CA SER A 184 -19.85 16.12 8.85
C SER A 184 -20.72 15.99 7.61
N TYR A 185 -22.00 16.35 7.73
CA TYR A 185 -22.82 16.88 6.65
C TYR A 185 -23.95 17.69 7.31
N GLU A 186 -23.60 18.89 7.75
CA GLU A 186 -24.59 19.96 7.93
C GLU A 186 -24.15 21.11 7.02
N LYS A 187 -24.98 21.29 5.98
CA LYS A 187 -25.14 22.38 5.00
C LYS A 187 -23.96 23.27 4.66
#